data_AF-A0A9D8RAS0-F1
#
_entry.id   AF-A0A9D8RAS0-F1
#
_cell.length_a   1.000
_cell.length_b   1.000
_cell.length_c   1.000
_cell.angle_alpha   90.00
_cell.angle_beta   90.00
_cell.angle_gamma   90.00
#
_symmetry.space_group_name_H-M   'P 1'
#
loop_
_entity.id
_entity.type
_entity.pdbx_description
1 polymer ?
#
loop_
_entity_poly.entity_id
_entity_poly.type
_entity_poly.pdbx_seq_one_letter_code
_entity_poly.pdbx_strand_id
1 'polypeptide(L)' 'NAKHDGCCVFFHDGKCDLHDNGLKPTEGKLSHHEVSVRELQKEYNLTYQVAKEWAKRENFSVINEILRKLCKHLKEKNN' A
#
# COMPACT_ATOMS: atom_id res chain seq x y z
N ASN A 1 7.70 21.88 17.81
CA ASN A 1 6.49 21.29 18.42
C ASN A 1 5.25 21.74 17.67
N ALA A 2 4.77 20.94 16.73
CA ALA A 2 3.39 20.98 16.24
C ALA A 2 3.00 19.56 15.85
N LYS A 3 1.93 19.06 16.46
CA LYS A 3 1.46 17.67 16.39
C LYS A 3 0.91 17.36 15.00
N HIS A 4 1.27 16.20 14.48
CA HIS A 4 0.99 15.73 13.13
C HIS A 4 -0.29 14.90 13.13
N ASP A 5 -1.41 15.52 13.53
CA ASP A 5 -2.69 14.83 13.68
C ASP A 5 -3.47 14.93 12.36
N GLY A 6 -3.02 14.22 11.31
CA GLY A 6 -3.80 13.85 10.12
C GLY A 6 -4.41 14.98 9.24
N CYS A 7 -4.21 16.25 9.59
CA CYS A 7 -4.77 17.39 8.85
C CYS A 7 -3.78 17.87 7.78
N CYS A 8 -4.32 18.23 6.61
CA CYS A 8 -3.54 18.81 5.51
C CYS A 8 -2.86 20.12 5.98
N VAL A 9 -1.54 20.21 5.86
CA VAL A 9 -0.73 21.39 6.26
C VAL A 9 -1.04 22.66 5.45
N PHE A 10 -1.79 22.52 4.36
CA PHE A 10 -2.25 23.62 3.49
C PHE A 10 -3.73 23.95 3.71
N PHE A 11 -4.34 23.44 4.79
CA PHE A 11 -5.74 23.70 5.09
C PHE A 11 -5.88 24.93 5.98
N HIS A 12 -6.37 26.01 5.39
CA HIS A 12 -6.61 27.29 6.05
C HIS A 12 -8.07 27.69 5.79
N ASP A 13 -8.77 28.17 6.82
CA ASP A 13 -10.12 28.73 6.70
C ASP A 13 -11.14 27.85 5.95
N GLY A 14 -11.08 26.54 6.19
CA GLY A 14 -12.03 25.59 5.61
C GLY A 14 -11.71 25.14 4.18
N LYS A 15 -10.59 25.58 3.59
CA LYS A 15 -10.18 25.22 2.23
C LYS A 15 -8.70 24.88 2.16
N CYS A 16 -8.34 24.02 1.20
CA CYS A 16 -6.95 23.70 0.90
C CYS A 16 -6.40 24.72 -0.12
N ASP A 17 -5.37 25.47 0.26
CA ASP A 17 -4.79 26.54 -0.58
C ASP A 17 -4.24 26.03 -1.91
N LEU A 18 -3.88 24.75 -1.96
CA LEU A 18 -3.38 24.10 -3.18
C LEU A 18 -4.46 23.94 -4.26
N HIS A 19 -5.75 23.98 -3.91
CA HIS A 19 -6.84 23.90 -4.90
C HIS A 19 -6.88 25.13 -5.80
N ASP A 20 -6.74 26.33 -5.22
CA ASP A 20 -6.83 27.58 -5.97
C ASP A 20 -5.55 27.86 -6.77
N ASN A 21 -4.42 27.36 -6.28
CA ASN A 21 -3.14 27.51 -6.97
C ASN A 21 -2.90 26.44 -8.06
N GLY A 22 -3.81 25.46 -8.21
CA GLY A 22 -3.63 24.36 -9.16
C GLY A 22 -2.47 23.41 -8.81
N LEU A 23 -1.94 23.49 -7.58
CA LEU A 23 -0.76 22.78 -7.10
C LEU A 23 -1.10 21.54 -6.25
N LYS A 24 -2.37 21.12 -6.21
CA LYS A 24 -2.75 19.89 -5.50
C LYS A 24 -1.93 18.71 -6.06
N PRO A 25 -1.23 17.94 -5.21
CA PRO A 25 -0.53 16.74 -5.66
C PRO A 25 -1.48 15.84 -6.44
N THR A 26 -1.12 15.54 -7.67
CA THR A 26 -1.89 14.65 -8.57
C THR A 26 -1.96 13.22 -8.06
N GLU A 27 -1.27 12.90 -6.96
CA GLU A 27 -1.25 11.58 -6.31
C GLU A 27 -2.66 11.01 -6.10
N GLY A 28 -3.63 11.80 -5.62
CA GLY A 28 -5.02 11.35 -5.47
C GLY A 28 -5.84 11.29 -6.76
N LYS A 29 -5.39 11.93 -7.85
CA LYS A 29 -5.97 11.81 -9.19
C LYS A 29 -5.41 10.60 -9.94
N LEU A 30 -4.14 10.27 -9.70
CA LEU A 30 -3.41 9.14 -10.30
C LEU A 30 -3.59 7.83 -9.52
N SER A 31 -4.11 7.89 -8.29
CA SER A 31 -4.47 6.70 -7.50
C SER A 31 -5.73 5.99 -8.03
N HIS A 32 -6.48 6.60 -8.95
CA HIS A 32 -7.53 5.90 -9.70
C HIS A 32 -6.87 4.97 -10.72
N HIS A 33 -6.45 3.80 -10.26
CA HIS A 33 -6.15 2.70 -11.14
C HIS A 33 -7.49 2.03 -11.50
N GLU A 34 -8.00 2.30 -12.70
CA GLU A 34 -9.07 1.48 -13.25
C GLU A 34 -8.48 0.10 -13.55
N VAL A 35 -9.11 -0.96 -13.06
CA VAL A 35 -8.68 -2.32 -13.34
C VAL A 35 -8.85 -2.56 -14.83
N SER A 36 -7.75 -2.54 -15.56
CA SER A 36 -7.72 -2.81 -16.98
C SER A 36 -8.03 -4.30 -17.23
N VAL A 37 -8.57 -4.60 -18.41
CA VAL A 37 -8.82 -5.99 -18.84
C VAL A 37 -7.54 -6.83 -18.81
N ARG A 38 -6.36 -6.21 -18.98
CA ARG A 38 -5.06 -6.89 -18.84
C ARG A 38 -4.78 -7.36 -17.42
N GLU A 39 -5.17 -6.61 -16.40
CA GLU A 39 -4.97 -7.02 -14.99
C GLU A 39 -5.93 -8.10 -14.52
N LEU A 40 -7.03 -8.33 -15.26
CA LEU A 40 -7.88 -9.50 -15.08
C LEU A 40 -7.25 -10.78 -15.66
N GLN A 41 -6.28 -10.65 -16.57
CA GLN A 41 -5.52 -11.78 -17.05
C GLN A 41 -4.51 -12.20 -15.98
N LYS A 42 -4.60 -13.46 -15.55
CA LYS A 42 -3.75 -14.06 -14.52
C LYS A 42 -2.27 -13.80 -14.72
N GLU A 43 -1.82 -13.77 -15.97
CA GLU A 43 -0.43 -13.55 -16.36
C GLU A 43 0.13 -12.18 -15.96
N TYR A 44 -0.71 -11.14 -15.93
CA TYR A 44 -0.30 -9.77 -15.61
C TYR A 44 -0.75 -9.33 -14.21
N ASN A 45 -1.62 -10.11 -13.56
CA ASN A 45 -2.11 -9.81 -12.23
C ASN A 45 -1.02 -10.09 -11.18
N LEU A 46 -0.52 -9.04 -10.54
CA LEU A 46 0.54 -9.13 -9.52
C LEU A 46 0.14 -10.07 -8.38
N THR A 47 -1.09 -9.96 -7.87
CA THR A 47 -1.59 -10.81 -6.78
C THR A 47 -1.56 -12.28 -7.17
N TYR A 48 -1.96 -12.62 -8.40
CA TYR A 48 -1.91 -13.98 -8.91
C TYR A 48 -0.46 -14.48 -9.03
N GLN A 49 0.45 -13.67 -9.59
CA GLN A 49 1.85 -14.06 -9.74
C GLN A 49 2.54 -14.27 -8.40
N VAL A 50 2.29 -13.39 -7.42
CA VAL A 50 2.79 -13.56 -6.04
C VAL A 50 2.24 -14.85 -5.43
N ALA A 51 0.93 -15.10 -5.53
CA ALA A 51 0.32 -16.33 -5.03
C ALA A 51 0.90 -17.58 -5.70
N LYS A 52 1.14 -17.53 -7.02
CA LYS A 52 1.76 -18.61 -7.79
C LYS A 52 3.19 -18.88 -7.34
N GLU A 53 4.02 -17.86 -7.12
CA GLU A 53 5.36 -18.03 -6.57
C GLU A 53 5.33 -18.61 -5.15
N TRP A 54 4.40 -18.16 -4.32
CA TRP A 54 4.25 -18.65 -2.95
C TRP A 54 3.77 -20.10 -2.89
N ALA A 55 3.03 -20.56 -3.89
CA ALA A 55 2.58 -21.94 -3.99
C ALA A 55 3.68 -22.93 -4.44
N LYS A 56 4.82 -22.44 -4.96
CA LYS A 56 5.94 -23.32 -5.35
C LYS A 56 6.58 -23.96 -4.12
N ARG A 57 6.71 -25.29 -4.13
CA ARG A 57 7.28 -26.06 -3.02
C ARG A 57 8.72 -25.67 -2.69
N GLU A 58 9.50 -25.27 -3.69
CA GLU A 58 10.88 -24.79 -3.52
C GLU A 58 10.97 -23.58 -2.58
N ASN A 59 9.93 -22.76 -2.51
CA ASN A 59 9.90 -21.54 -1.71
C ASN A 59 9.40 -21.77 -0.27
N PHE A 60 8.93 -22.98 0.08
CA PHE A 60 8.26 -23.22 1.36
C PHE A 60 9.17 -23.01 2.58
N SER A 61 10.46 -23.31 2.47
CA SER A 61 11.41 -23.10 3.57
C SER A 61 11.54 -21.61 3.91
N VAL A 62 11.70 -20.77 2.88
CA VAL A 62 11.82 -19.31 2.99
C VAL A 62 10.52 -18.71 3.52
N ILE A 63 9.37 -19.12 2.97
CA ILE A 63 8.05 -18.66 3.42
C ILE A 63 7.83 -18.97 4.91
N ASN A 64 8.18 -20.18 5.34
CA ASN A 64 8.08 -20.56 6.76
C ASN A 64 9.00 -19.73 7.68
N GLU A 65 10.19 -19.35 7.21
CA GLU A 65 11.07 -18.46 7.97
C GLU A 65 10.47 -17.06 8.12
N ILE A 66 9.91 -16.51 7.04
CA ILE A 66 9.23 -15.21 7.05
C ILE A 66 8.05 -15.25 8.02
N LEU A 67 7.20 -16.28 7.96
CA LEU A 67 6.06 -16.44 8.86
C LEU A 67 6.49 -16.55 10.32
N ARG A 68 7.57 -17.27 10.63
CA ARG A 68 8.13 -17.33 11.99
C ARG A 68 8.55 -15.94 12.49
N LYS A 69 9.30 -15.18 11.68
CA LYS A 69 9.76 -13.83 12.05
C LYS A 69 8.59 -12.86 12.24
N LEU A 70 7.61 -12.90 11.34
CA LEU A 70 6.41 -12.08 11.43
C LEU A 70 5.61 -12.39 12.70
N CYS A 71 5.35 -13.66 12.98
CA CYS A 71 4.68 -14.09 14.20
C CYS A 71 5.42 -13.66 15.47
N LYS A 72 6.76 -13.71 15.47
CA LYS A 72 7.58 -13.22 16.59
C LYS A 72 7.38 -11.71 16.79
N HIS A 73 7.50 -10.93 15.72
CA HIS A 73 7.33 -9.48 15.78
C HIS A 73 5.92 -9.05 16.23
N LEU A 74 4.88 -9.75 15.75
CA LEU A 74 3.51 -9.47 16.15
C LEU A 74 3.26 -9.78 17.63
N LYS A 75 3.90 -10.82 18.19
CA LYS A 75 3.84 -11.10 19.63
C LYS A 75 4.55 -10.03 20.46
N GLU A 76 5.70 -9.54 19.99
CA GLU A 76 6.46 -8.47 20.66
C GLU A 76 5.72 -7.13 20.67
N LYS A 77 4.88 -6.84 19.68
CA LYS A 77 4.06 -5.62 19.62
C LYS A 77 2.78 -5.69 20.47
N ASN A 78 2.32 -6.88 20.82
CA ASN A 78 1.07 -7.10 21.56
C ASN A 78 1.30 -7.36 23.06
N ASN A 79 2.55 -7.39 23.51
CA ASN A 79 2.98 -7.41 24.91
C ASN A 79 3.51 -6.03 25.31
#